data_AF-A0A5S6Q670-F1
#
_entry.id   AF-A0A5S6Q670-F1
#
_cell.length_a   1.000
_cell.length_b   1.000
_cell.length_c   1.000
_cell.angle_alpha   90.00
_cell.angle_beta   90.00
_cell.angle_gamma   90.00
#
_symmetry.space_group_name_H-M   'P 1'
#
loop_
_entity.id
_entity.type
_entity.pdbx_description
1 polymer ?
#
loop_
_entity_poly.entity_id
_entity_poly.type
_entity_poly.pdbx_seq_one_letter_code
_entity_poly.pdbx_strand_id
1 'polypeptide(L)'
;MSTGGKAPRKQLATMAARKSAPSAGGVKKPHRYRPGTVALREIRRYRNSRQLLIRRQPFQRLIRKVAQDLKTDLRFQMEAVLALHEAAEAYLVGLFEDTNLCAKHARRVTIMPKDIQLARRIRGERVPPNCMQPVSVMWQHSSSYSWQ
;
A
#
# COMPACT_ATOMS: atom_id res chain seq x y z
N MET A 1 30.58 68.92 -25.07
CA MET A 1 31.37 67.87 -25.76
C MET A 1 30.70 66.54 -25.42
N SER A 2 29.76 66.05 -26.21
CA SER A 2 29.85 65.23 -27.44
C SER A 2 30.24 63.76 -27.22
N THR A 3 29.29 62.88 -27.62
CA THR A 3 29.35 61.42 -27.90
C THR A 3 29.45 60.47 -26.69
N GLY A 4 28.81 59.31 -26.65
CA GLY A 4 28.03 58.57 -27.65
C GLY A 4 27.52 57.26 -27.03
N GLY A 5 26.34 56.81 -27.46
CA GLY A 5 25.62 55.68 -26.86
C GLY A 5 26.27 54.30 -27.02
N LYS A 6 25.89 53.38 -26.12
CA LYS A 6 25.97 51.93 -26.34
C LYS A 6 24.66 51.28 -25.86
N ALA A 7 24.04 50.53 -26.77
CA ALA A 7 22.76 49.84 -26.64
C ALA A 7 22.70 48.81 -25.50
N PRO A 8 21.51 48.42 -25.00
CA PRO A 8 21.40 47.44 -23.93
C PRO A 8 21.75 46.06 -24.47
N ARG A 9 22.88 45.49 -24.02
CA ARG A 9 23.24 44.13 -24.37
C ARG A 9 22.35 43.17 -23.58
N LYS A 10 21.37 42.56 -24.26
CA LYS A 10 20.72 41.32 -23.81
C LYS A 10 21.83 40.31 -23.51
N GLN A 11 22.11 40.07 -22.22
CA GLN A 11 22.80 38.87 -21.81
C GLN A 11 21.75 37.83 -21.45
N LEU A 12 21.79 36.78 -22.27
CA LEU A 12 21.01 35.57 -22.26
C LEU A 12 20.97 34.96 -20.85
N ALA A 13 19.78 34.47 -20.51
CA ALA A 13 19.43 33.61 -19.37
C ALA A 13 20.60 33.22 -18.44
N THR A 14 20.57 33.74 -17.22
CA THR A 14 21.23 33.13 -16.07
C THR A 14 20.66 31.73 -15.90
N MET A 15 21.28 30.74 -16.54
CA MET A 15 21.16 29.36 -16.12
C MET A 15 21.53 29.33 -14.65
N ALA A 16 20.57 28.98 -13.80
CA ALA A 16 20.84 28.65 -12.42
C ALA A 16 21.85 27.51 -12.42
N ALA A 17 23.13 27.83 -12.20
CA ALA A 17 24.15 26.88 -11.85
C ALA A 17 23.76 26.26 -10.51
N ARG A 18 22.88 25.26 -10.55
CA ARG A 18 22.66 24.36 -9.43
C ARG A 18 23.99 23.66 -9.22
N LYS A 19 24.66 24.05 -8.14
CA LYS A 19 25.91 23.49 -7.60
C LYS A 19 26.07 22.00 -7.97
N SER A 20 26.85 21.77 -9.01
CA SER A 20 27.51 20.50 -9.33
C SER A 20 28.88 20.95 -9.86
N ALA A 21 30.02 20.63 -9.27
CA ALA A 21 30.42 19.64 -8.29
C ALA A 21 31.57 20.22 -7.43
N PRO A 22 31.95 19.62 -6.29
CA PRO A 22 33.32 19.77 -5.82
C PRO A 22 34.24 18.94 -6.71
N SER A 23 35.31 19.59 -7.17
CA SER A 23 36.51 18.99 -7.73
C SER A 23 37.12 18.00 -6.73
N ALA A 24 37.63 16.87 -7.24
CA ALA A 24 38.43 15.86 -6.52
C ALA A 24 37.83 15.29 -5.22
N GLY A 25 37.16 14.13 -5.34
CA GLY A 25 36.75 13.31 -4.20
C GLY A 25 35.54 12.46 -4.57
N GLY A 26 35.67 11.13 -4.47
CA GLY A 26 34.75 10.15 -5.03
C GLY A 26 33.25 10.45 -4.82
N VAL A 27 32.45 10.08 -5.82
CA VAL A 27 30.99 10.24 -5.85
C VAL A 27 30.40 9.82 -4.51
N LYS A 28 29.79 10.77 -3.77
CA LYS A 28 29.10 10.47 -2.50
C LYS A 28 28.07 9.37 -2.76
N LYS A 29 28.22 8.24 -2.08
CA LYS A 29 27.28 7.11 -2.19
C LYS A 29 25.84 7.62 -1.94
N PRO A 30 24.84 7.19 -2.73
CA PRO A 30 23.45 7.56 -2.50
C PRO A 30 23.05 7.25 -1.06
N HIS A 31 22.44 8.22 -0.38
CA HIS A 31 22.02 8.05 1.01
C HIS A 31 20.92 6.98 1.09
N ARG A 32 21.21 5.87 1.79
CA ARG A 32 20.26 4.80 2.06
C ARG A 32 19.83 4.85 3.52
N TYR A 33 18.53 4.93 3.77
CA TYR A 33 17.97 4.82 5.12
C TYR A 33 18.22 3.42 5.69
N ARG A 34 18.41 3.35 7.02
CA ARG A 34 18.48 2.08 7.74
C ARG A 34 17.15 1.33 7.62
N PRO A 35 17.17 -0.02 7.61
CA PRO A 35 15.93 -0.80 7.64
C PRO A 35 15.07 -0.39 8.84
N GLY A 36 13.76 -0.26 8.63
CA GLY A 36 12.80 0.22 9.62
C GLY A 36 12.64 1.75 9.67
N THR A 37 13.61 2.55 9.24
CA THR A 37 13.47 4.03 9.28
C THR A 37 12.34 4.53 8.39
N VAL A 38 12.22 3.99 7.17
CA VAL A 38 11.15 4.36 6.24
C VAL A 38 9.80 3.83 6.72
N ALA A 39 9.75 2.58 7.18
CA ALA A 39 8.53 1.98 7.73
C ALA A 39 7.97 2.76 8.93
N LEU A 40 8.82 3.18 9.88
CA LEU A 40 8.38 4.01 11.02
C LEU A 40 7.92 5.41 10.62
N ARG A 41 8.41 5.94 9.50
CA ARG A 41 7.92 7.21 8.95
C ARG A 41 6.55 7.04 8.30
N GLU A 42 6.36 5.97 7.55
CA GLU A 42 5.10 5.62 6.91
C GLU A 42 4.00 5.35 7.95
N ILE A 43 4.29 4.58 8.99
CA ILE A 43 3.36 4.32 10.09
C ILE A 43 2.89 5.63 10.74
N ARG A 44 3.81 6.55 11.03
CA ARG A 44 3.47 7.87 11.59
C ARG A 44 2.63 8.71 10.63
N ARG A 45 2.99 8.70 9.34
CA ARG A 45 2.23 9.41 8.30
C ARG A 45 0.79 8.89 8.21
N TYR A 46 0.62 7.58 8.06
CA TYR A 46 -0.70 6.95 7.87
C TYR A 46 -1.56 6.96 9.12
N ARG A 47 -0.98 6.97 10.31
CA ARG A 47 -1.75 7.16 11.55
C ARG A 47 -2.29 8.59 11.69
N ASN A 48 -1.56 9.59 11.20
CA ASN A 48 -1.95 10.99 11.30
C ASN A 48 -2.92 11.42 10.18
N SER A 49 -2.87 10.75 9.01
CA SER A 49 -3.80 10.99 7.90
C SER A 49 -4.96 10.00 7.93
N ARG A 50 -6.20 10.44 7.68
CA ARG A 50 -7.37 9.56 7.52
C ARG A 50 -7.75 9.29 6.08
N GLN A 51 -6.80 9.38 5.16
CA GLN A 51 -7.07 9.11 3.74
C GLN A 51 -7.19 7.62 3.50
N LEU A 52 -8.10 7.24 2.60
CA LEU A 52 -8.24 5.86 2.14
C LEU A 52 -6.97 5.41 1.42
N LEU A 53 -6.48 4.22 1.76
CA LEU A 53 -5.21 3.67 1.24
C LEU A 53 -5.40 2.74 0.05
N ILE A 54 -6.56 2.10 -0.06
CA ILE A 54 -6.92 1.24 -1.18
C ILE A 54 -7.45 2.11 -2.32
N ARG A 55 -7.03 1.81 -3.56
CA ARG A 55 -7.50 2.56 -4.73
C ARG A 55 -9.00 2.32 -4.93
N ARG A 56 -9.78 3.40 -5.11
CA ARG A 56 -11.24 3.35 -5.27
C ARG A 56 -11.72 2.46 -6.41
N GLN A 57 -11.12 2.56 -7.60
CA GLN A 57 -11.59 1.84 -8.79
C GLN A 57 -11.48 0.30 -8.68
N PRO A 58 -10.36 -0.31 -8.28
CA PRO A 58 -10.30 -1.76 -8.09
C PRO A 58 -11.20 -2.24 -6.94
N PHE A 59 -11.35 -1.47 -5.87
CA PHE A 59 -12.25 -1.83 -4.78
C PHE A 59 -13.73 -1.82 -5.21
N GLN A 60 -14.14 -0.82 -6.00
CA GLN A 60 -15.46 -0.79 -6.60
C GLN A 60 -15.73 -1.99 -7.52
N ARG A 61 -14.74 -2.43 -8.31
CA ARG A 61 -14.86 -3.65 -9.13
C ARG A 61 -15.03 -4.89 -8.25
N LEU A 62 -14.29 -4.97 -7.14
CA LEU A 62 -14.41 -6.07 -6.18
C LEU A 62 -15.81 -6.13 -5.55
N ILE A 63 -16.35 -4.99 -5.09
CA ILE A 63 -17.71 -4.94 -4.53
C ILE A 63 -18.73 -5.47 -5.54
N ARG A 64 -18.66 -5.01 -6.80
CA ARG A 64 -19.59 -5.44 -7.85
C ARG A 64 -19.46 -6.93 -8.15
N LYS A 65 -18.23 -7.45 -8.17
CA LYS A 65 -17.98 -8.88 -8.36
C LYS A 65 -18.65 -9.71 -7.25
N VAL A 66 -18.43 -9.35 -5.98
CA VAL A 66 -19.03 -10.08 -4.84
C VAL A 66 -20.55 -9.94 -4.81
N ALA A 67 -21.07 -8.76 -5.13
CA ALA A 67 -22.51 -8.52 -5.14
C ALA A 67 -23.24 -9.28 -6.24
N GLN A 68 -22.59 -9.50 -7.38
CA GLN A 68 -23.15 -10.26 -8.50
C GLN A 68 -23.43 -11.72 -8.12
N ASP A 69 -22.61 -12.30 -7.24
CA ASP A 69 -22.82 -13.66 -6.71
C ASP A 69 -24.05 -13.75 -5.78
N LEU A 70 -24.51 -12.61 -5.24
CA LEU A 70 -25.67 -12.54 -4.34
C LEU A 70 -26.96 -12.22 -5.09
N LYS A 71 -26.92 -11.25 -6.01
CA LYS A 71 -28.06 -10.86 -6.83
C LYS A 71 -27.59 -10.20 -8.11
N THR A 72 -28.17 -10.62 -9.24
CA THR A 72 -27.91 -10.00 -10.54
C THR A 72 -28.54 -8.60 -10.61
N ASP A 73 -27.92 -7.71 -11.40
CA ASP A 73 -28.43 -6.36 -11.72
C ASP A 73 -28.55 -5.36 -10.56
N LEU A 74 -27.64 -5.42 -9.58
CA LEU A 74 -27.55 -4.43 -8.50
C LEU A 74 -26.91 -3.10 -8.97
N ARG A 75 -27.59 -2.00 -8.67
CA ARG A 75 -27.05 -0.63 -8.81
C ARG A 75 -26.56 -0.13 -7.46
N PHE A 76 -25.36 0.46 -7.46
CA PHE A 76 -24.75 1.02 -6.26
C PHE A 76 -24.74 2.53 -6.31
N GLN A 77 -25.18 3.17 -5.23
CA GLN A 77 -24.93 4.59 -4.98
C GLN A 77 -23.46 4.82 -4.66
N MET A 78 -22.93 6.00 -5.02
CA MET A 78 -21.52 6.33 -4.72
C MET A 78 -21.23 6.30 -3.22
N GLU A 79 -22.11 6.89 -2.42
CA GLU A 79 -21.99 6.90 -0.95
C GLU A 79 -21.98 5.49 -0.34
N ALA A 80 -22.76 4.55 -0.89
CA ALA A 80 -22.76 3.17 -0.43
C ALA A 80 -21.40 2.49 -0.68
N VAL A 81 -20.78 2.74 -1.84
CA VAL A 81 -19.45 2.23 -2.16
C VAL A 81 -18.39 2.84 -1.24
N LEU A 82 -18.50 4.13 -0.92
CA LEU A 82 -17.59 4.80 0.01
C LEU A 82 -17.74 4.24 1.44
N ALA A 83 -18.96 4.07 1.93
CA ALA A 83 -19.23 3.51 3.25
C ALA A 83 -18.66 2.08 3.39
N LEU A 84 -18.85 1.23 2.39
CA LEU A 84 -18.26 -0.12 2.35
C LEU A 84 -16.73 -0.07 2.36
N HIS A 85 -16.15 0.92 1.67
CA HIS A 85 -14.70 1.09 1.59
C HIS A 85 -14.11 1.55 2.93
N GLU A 86 -14.71 2.55 3.57
CA GLU A 86 -14.31 3.01 4.90
C GLU A 86 -14.43 1.90 5.94
N ALA A 87 -15.54 1.17 5.94
CA ALA A 87 -15.75 0.04 6.85
C ALA A 87 -14.70 -1.08 6.63
N ALA A 88 -14.40 -1.41 5.37
CA ALA A 88 -13.42 -2.43 5.05
C ALA A 88 -11.99 -2.03 5.47
N GLU A 89 -11.57 -0.79 5.22
CA GLU A 89 -10.26 -0.31 5.66
C GLU A 89 -10.17 -0.23 7.19
N ALA A 90 -11.21 0.26 7.87
CA ALA A 90 -11.26 0.30 9.33
C ALA A 90 -11.14 -1.11 9.95
N TYR A 91 -11.85 -2.09 9.39
CA TYR A 91 -11.76 -3.48 9.82
C TYR A 91 -10.35 -4.05 9.63
N LEU A 92 -9.73 -3.84 8.47
CA LEU A 92 -8.37 -4.32 8.19
C LEU A 92 -7.33 -3.67 9.09
N VAL A 93 -7.42 -2.36 9.35
CA VAL A 93 -6.51 -1.66 10.27
C VAL A 93 -6.63 -2.25 11.68
N GLY A 94 -7.84 -2.40 12.20
CA GLY A 94 -8.05 -3.01 13.52
C GLY A 94 -7.54 -4.45 13.57
N LEU A 95 -7.74 -5.25 12.52
CA LEU A 95 -7.20 -6.60 12.45
C LEU A 95 -5.66 -6.61 12.47
N PHE A 96 -5.01 -5.67 11.78
CA PHE A 96 -3.55 -5.55 11.79
C PHE A 96 -2.99 -5.08 13.14
N GLU A 97 -3.73 -4.27 13.89
CA GLU A 97 -3.36 -3.89 15.26
C GLU A 97 -3.28 -5.13 16.18
N ASP A 98 -4.30 -5.98 16.16
CA ASP A 98 -4.32 -7.23 16.93
C ASP A 98 -3.26 -8.22 16.45
N THR A 99 -3.10 -8.34 15.13
CA THR A 99 -2.06 -9.19 14.51
C THR A 99 -0.67 -8.75 14.96
N ASN A 100 -0.43 -7.44 15.07
CA ASN A 100 0.84 -6.89 15.55
C ASN A 100 1.06 -7.20 17.04
N LEU A 101 0.02 -7.17 17.87
CA LEU A 101 0.10 -7.62 19.26
C LEU A 101 0.46 -9.11 19.36
N CYS A 102 -0.14 -9.95 18.52
CA CYS A 102 0.18 -11.39 18.43
C CYS A 102 1.65 -11.63 18.01
N ALA A 103 2.14 -10.88 17.02
CA ALA A 103 3.53 -10.96 16.59
C ALA A 103 4.51 -10.56 17.72
N LYS A 104 4.22 -9.47 18.43
CA LYS A 104 5.01 -9.00 19.58
C LYS A 104 5.00 -9.99 20.74
N HIS A 105 3.85 -10.60 21.02
CA HIS A 105 3.73 -11.65 22.03
C HIS A 105 4.68 -12.83 21.75
N ALA A 106 4.85 -13.17 20.46
CA ALA A 106 5.80 -14.18 20.00
C ALA A 106 7.24 -13.65 19.77
N ARG A 107 7.60 -12.48 20.31
CA ARG A 107 8.93 -11.82 20.19
C ARG A 107 9.37 -11.57 18.74
N ARG A 108 8.42 -11.33 17.84
CA ARG A 108 8.66 -10.97 16.43
C ARG A 108 8.19 -9.55 16.14
N VAL A 109 8.81 -8.93 15.14
CA VAL A 109 8.40 -7.62 14.59
C VAL A 109 7.63 -7.78 13.28
N THR A 110 7.89 -8.87 12.55
CA THR A 110 7.21 -9.20 11.29
C THR A 110 5.94 -10.00 11.57
N ILE A 111 4.81 -9.47 11.13
CA ILE A 111 3.53 -10.18 11.14
C ILE A 111 3.53 -11.36 10.16
N MET A 112 2.88 -12.44 10.53
CA MET A 112 2.79 -13.68 9.75
C MET A 112 1.32 -14.13 9.65
N PRO A 113 0.97 -15.01 8.68
CA PRO A 113 -0.40 -15.52 8.54
C PRO A 113 -0.96 -16.17 9.81
N LYS A 114 -0.11 -16.84 10.62
CA LYS A 114 -0.49 -17.43 11.91
C LYS A 114 -0.95 -16.39 12.95
N ASP A 115 -0.42 -15.16 12.87
CA ASP A 115 -0.80 -14.07 13.78
C ASP A 115 -2.21 -13.56 13.43
N ILE A 116 -2.53 -13.49 12.12
CA ILE A 116 -3.86 -13.13 11.63
C ILE A 116 -4.87 -14.21 12.02
N GLN A 117 -4.52 -15.49 11.82
CA GLN A 117 -5.36 -16.62 12.21
C GLN A 117 -5.66 -16.60 13.71
N LEU A 118 -4.65 -16.35 14.54
CA LEU A 118 -4.82 -16.24 15.98
C LEU A 118 -5.72 -15.06 16.36
N ALA A 119 -5.48 -13.88 15.80
CA ALA A 119 -6.29 -12.68 16.06
C ALA A 119 -7.77 -12.92 15.72
N ARG A 120 -8.06 -13.48 14.54
CA ARG A 120 -9.43 -13.81 14.11
C ARG A 120 -10.09 -14.86 15.00
N ARG A 121 -9.33 -15.86 15.43
CA ARG A 121 -9.81 -16.90 16.36
C ARG A 121 -10.22 -16.30 17.71
N ILE A 122 -9.43 -15.37 18.25
CA ILE A 122 -9.73 -14.69 19.52
C ILE A 122 -10.94 -13.76 19.37
N ARG A 123 -11.07 -13.07 18.22
CA ARG A 123 -12.25 -12.24 17.90
C ARG A 123 -13.56 -13.01 17.72
N GLY A 124 -13.50 -14.34 17.63
CA GLY A 124 -14.68 -15.17 17.35
C GLY A 124 -15.11 -15.17 15.87
N GLU A 125 -14.29 -14.60 14.98
CA GLU A 125 -14.52 -14.58 13.54
C GLU A 125 -14.14 -15.93 12.94
N ARG A 126 -15.04 -16.91 13.01
CA ARG A 126 -14.84 -18.22 12.38
C ARG A 126 -14.85 -18.09 10.86
N VAL A 127 -13.66 -18.23 10.26
CA VAL A 127 -13.53 -18.55 8.83
C VAL A 127 -13.85 -20.02 8.67
N PRO A 128 -14.73 -20.42 7.74
CA PRO A 128 -14.85 -21.84 7.42
C PRO A 128 -13.48 -22.37 6.98
N PRO A 129 -13.14 -23.62 7.33
CA PRO A 129 -11.78 -24.18 7.15
C PRO A 129 -11.25 -24.17 5.71
N ASN A 130 -12.09 -23.86 4.73
CA ASN A 130 -11.79 -23.96 3.30
C ASN A 130 -11.09 -22.71 2.72
N CYS A 131 -11.05 -21.56 3.43
CA CYS A 131 -10.50 -20.31 2.88
C CYS A 131 -9.00 -20.10 3.14
N MET A 132 -8.38 -20.97 3.94
CA MET A 132 -6.98 -20.88 4.35
C MET A 132 -6.24 -22.21 4.17
N GLN A 133 -6.67 -23.05 3.22
CA GLN A 133 -5.78 -24.12 2.77
C GLN A 133 -4.60 -23.51 1.99
N PRO A 134 -3.36 -23.99 2.20
CA PRO A 134 -2.25 -23.59 1.36
C PRO A 134 -2.59 -23.95 -0.09
N VAL A 135 -2.25 -23.06 -1.02
CA VAL A 135 -2.51 -23.21 -2.48
C VAL A 135 -2.00 -24.56 -3.03
N SER A 136 -1.10 -25.26 -2.31
CA SER A 136 -0.69 -26.65 -2.58
C SER A 136 -1.83 -27.67 -2.65
N VAL A 137 -2.90 -27.54 -1.84
CA VAL A 137 -3.93 -28.60 -1.77
C VAL A 137 -4.93 -28.52 -2.94
N MET A 138 -5.05 -27.34 -3.56
CA MET A 138 -5.90 -27.15 -4.74
C MET A 138 -5.28 -27.75 -6.01
N TRP A 139 -3.96 -28.00 -6.04
CA TRP A 139 -3.29 -28.63 -7.18
C TRP A 139 -3.29 -30.16 -7.16
N GLN A 140 -3.63 -30.80 -6.03
CA GLN A 140 -3.65 -32.28 -5.96
C GLN A 140 -4.96 -32.91 -6.44
N HIS A 141 -6.05 -32.15 -6.55
CA HIS A 141 -7.34 -32.68 -7.05
C HIS A 141 -7.58 -32.42 -8.55
N SER A 142 -6.62 -31.82 -9.26
CA SER A 142 -6.72 -31.57 -10.72
C SER A 142 -5.87 -32.52 -11.59
N SER A 143 -5.24 -33.55 -10.99
CA SER A 143 -4.51 -34.60 -11.73
C SER A 143 -5.32 -35.88 -11.98
N SER A 144 -6.62 -35.86 -11.73
CA SER A 144 -7.53 -36.97 -12.08
C SER A 144 -8.56 -36.53 -13.12
N TYR A 145 -8.11 -36.02 -14.26
CA TYR A 145 -8.89 -36.00 -15.49
C TYR A 145 -8.12 -36.74 -16.59
N SER A 146 -8.37 -38.05 -16.60
CA SER A 146 -8.47 -38.94 -17.76
C SER A 146 -7.70 -38.54 -19.03
N TRP A 147 -6.62 -39.27 -19.30
CA TRP A 147 -6.13 -39.49 -20.64
C TRP A 147 -7.19 -40.22 -21.47
N GLN A 148 -7.73 -39.54 -22.48
CA GLN A 148 -8.04 -40.10 -23.80
C GLN A 148 -7.32 -39.26 -24.84
#